data_AF-A0A481D1S0-F1
#
_entry.id   AF-A0A481D1S0-F1
#
_cell.length_a   1.000
_cell.length_b   1.000
_cell.length_c   1.000
_cell.angle_alpha   90.00
_cell.angle_beta   90.00
_cell.angle_gamma   90.00
#
_symmetry.space_group_name_H-M   'P 1'
#
loop_
_entity.id
_entity.type
_entity.pdbx_description
1 polymer ?
#
loop_
_entity_poly.entity_id
_entity_poly.type
_entity_poly.pdbx_seq_one_letter_code
_entity_poly.pdbx_strand_id
1 'polypeptide(L)'
;ELQRLVHPDFFSQRSQTEKDFSEKHSTLVNDAYKTLLAPLSRGLYLLKLHGIEIPEGTDHEMDSQFLMEIMEINEKLAEAQSETAMNEIESVVRAKQKELTDNVSRAFERDDFEKAKELLTKMRYFSNIEEKIKLKKIPL
;
A
#
# COMPACT_ATOMS: atom_id res chain seq x y z
N GLU A 1 4.80 7.54 20.47
CA GLU A 1 5.19 7.22 21.87
C GLU A 1 6.22 6.10 21.94
N LEU A 2 5.97 4.92 21.36
CA LEU A 2 6.93 3.80 21.37
C LEU A 2 8.32 4.15 20.82
N GLN A 3 8.40 4.89 19.69
CA GLN A 3 9.68 5.27 19.10
C GLN A 3 10.58 6.03 20.09
N ARG A 4 10.00 6.88 20.95
CA ARG A 4 10.77 7.63 21.96
C ARG A 4 11.37 6.73 23.03
N LEU A 5 10.79 5.56 23.30
CA LEU A 5 11.26 4.62 24.31
C LEU A 5 12.42 3.75 23.81
N VAL A 6 12.51 3.53 22.49
CA VAL A 6 13.44 2.57 21.89
C VAL A 6 14.40 3.21 20.89
N HIS A 7 14.38 4.53 20.71
CA HIS A 7 15.25 5.21 19.74
C HIS A 7 16.74 5.06 20.10
N PRO A 8 17.62 4.63 19.18
CA PRO A 8 19.05 4.42 19.44
C PRO A 8 19.79 5.58 20.09
N ASP A 9 19.40 6.82 19.78
CA ASP A 9 19.97 8.04 20.38
C ASP A 9 19.94 8.03 21.92
N PHE A 10 18.89 7.46 22.54
CA PHE A 10 18.76 7.38 24.00
C PHE A 10 19.61 6.26 24.62
N PHE A 11 20.16 5.36 23.80
CA PHE A 11 20.96 4.21 24.22
C PHE A 11 22.45 4.34 23.82
N SER A 12 22.86 5.47 23.26
CA SER A 12 24.23 5.76 22.82
C SER A 12 25.31 5.56 23.91
N GLN A 13 24.96 5.79 25.19
CA GLN A 13 25.84 5.59 26.36
C GLN A 13 25.55 4.31 27.15
N ARG A 14 24.65 3.44 26.66
CA ARG A 14 24.24 2.19 27.33
C ARG A 14 25.13 1.02 26.93
N SER A 15 24.89 -0.15 27.54
CA SER A 15 25.58 -1.39 27.19
C SER A 15 25.37 -1.76 25.71
N GLN A 16 26.29 -2.54 25.12
CA GLN A 16 26.13 -2.99 23.73
C GLN A 16 24.84 -3.78 23.54
N THR A 17 24.48 -4.64 24.50
CA THR A 17 23.23 -5.41 24.49
C THR A 17 22.00 -4.50 24.42
N GLU A 18 21.97 -3.42 25.20
CA GLU A 18 20.85 -2.46 25.16
C GLU A 18 20.79 -1.69 23.84
N LYS A 19 21.94 -1.34 23.25
CA LYS A 19 22.00 -0.71 21.92
C LYS A 19 21.43 -1.63 20.84
N ASP A 20 21.83 -2.90 20.84
CA ASP A 20 21.35 -3.89 19.89
C ASP A 20 19.83 -4.11 20.01
N PHE A 21 19.30 -4.14 21.23
CA PHE A 21 17.85 -4.21 21.46
C PHE A 21 17.13 -2.95 21.01
N SER A 22 17.66 -1.77 21.34
CA SER A 22 17.10 -0.49 20.91
C SER A 22 17.01 -0.39 19.39
N GLU A 23 18.07 -0.77 18.67
CA GLU A 23 18.07 -0.79 17.20
C GLU A 23 17.00 -1.73 16.65
N LYS A 24 16.94 -2.98 17.15
CA LYS A 24 15.93 -3.96 16.72
C LYS A 24 14.50 -3.46 16.97
N HIS A 25 14.23 -2.93 18.16
CA HIS A 25 12.89 -2.45 18.50
C HIS A 25 12.49 -1.19 17.73
N SER A 26 13.42 -0.25 17.51
CA SER A 26 13.19 0.92 16.67
C SER A 26 12.80 0.52 15.25
N THR A 27 13.50 -0.46 14.67
CA THR A 27 13.15 -1.01 13.34
C THR A 27 11.76 -1.63 13.35
N LEU A 28 11.43 -2.47 14.33
CA LEU A 28 10.10 -3.08 14.44
C LEU A 28 8.98 -2.04 14.57
N VAL A 29 9.18 -0.98 15.36
CA VAL A 29 8.22 0.10 15.52
C VAL A 29 7.99 0.83 14.19
N ASN A 30 9.07 1.12 13.46
CA ASN A 30 8.98 1.76 12.15
C ASN A 30 8.28 0.88 11.12
N ASP A 31 8.61 -0.41 11.08
CA ASP A 31 7.99 -1.36 10.15
C ASP A 31 6.51 -1.56 10.46
N ALA A 32 6.13 -1.70 11.73
CA ALA A 32 4.74 -1.77 12.15
C ALA A 32 3.99 -0.48 11.77
N TYR A 33 4.58 0.69 12.03
CA TYR A 33 3.98 1.97 11.67
C TYR A 33 3.73 2.08 10.16
N LYS A 34 4.76 1.82 9.34
CA LYS A 34 4.64 1.85 7.87
C LYS A 34 3.59 0.86 7.37
N THR A 35 3.59 -0.35 7.92
CA THR A 35 2.66 -1.43 7.54
C THR A 35 1.21 -1.06 7.87
N LEU A 36 0.96 -0.52 9.07
CA LEU A 36 -0.41 -0.24 9.54
C LEU A 36 -0.96 1.11 9.06
N LEU A 37 -0.10 2.04 8.66
CA LEU A 37 -0.49 3.37 8.19
C LEU A 37 -1.19 3.29 6.82
N ALA A 38 -0.61 2.58 5.86
CA ALA A 38 -1.17 2.47 4.52
C ALA A 38 -2.25 1.36 4.46
N PRO A 39 -3.45 1.63 3.91
CA PRO A 39 -4.53 0.64 3.89
C PRO A 39 -4.17 -0.64 3.14
N LEU A 40 -3.40 -0.54 2.04
CA LEU A 40 -2.95 -1.70 1.26
C LEU A 40 -2.05 -2.62 2.11
N SER A 41 -0.96 -2.10 2.67
CA SER A 41 -0.04 -2.90 3.49
C SER A 41 -0.70 -3.44 4.75
N ARG A 42 -1.63 -2.67 5.34
CA ARG A 42 -2.42 -3.12 6.49
C ARG A 42 -3.32 -4.29 6.12
N GLY A 43 -4.02 -4.22 5.00
CA GLY A 43 -4.87 -5.31 4.51
C GLY A 43 -4.08 -6.57 4.17
N LEU A 44 -2.95 -6.42 3.47
CA LEU A 44 -2.04 -7.53 3.17
C LEU A 44 -1.51 -8.19 4.44
N TYR A 45 -1.14 -7.39 5.44
CA TYR A 45 -0.69 -7.92 6.73
C TYR A 45 -1.80 -8.65 7.48
N LEU A 46 -3.04 -8.12 7.47
CA LEU A 46 -4.19 -8.79 8.06
C LEU A 46 -4.45 -10.15 7.40
N LEU A 47 -4.39 -10.26 6.07
CA LEU A 47 -4.51 -11.55 5.40
C LEU A 47 -3.40 -12.53 5.80
N LYS A 48 -2.15 -12.03 5.90
CA LYS A 48 -1.02 -12.85 6.35
C LYS A 48 -1.25 -13.43 7.75
N LEU A 49 -1.83 -12.66 8.66
CA LEU A 49 -2.19 -13.15 10.00
C LEU A 49 -3.27 -14.26 9.97
N HIS A 50 -4.08 -14.31 8.91
CA HIS A 50 -5.05 -15.39 8.65
C HIS A 50 -4.46 -16.53 7.80
N GLY A 51 -3.15 -16.54 7.56
CA GLY A 51 -2.48 -17.57 6.77
C GLY A 51 -2.68 -17.45 5.25
N ILE A 52 -3.19 -16.31 4.78
CA ILE A 52 -3.44 -16.05 3.36
C ILE A 52 -2.35 -15.11 2.85
N GLU A 53 -1.53 -15.59 1.92
CA GLU A 53 -0.54 -14.76 1.22
C GLU A 53 -1.02 -14.45 -0.20
N ILE A 54 -0.85 -13.19 -0.60
CA ILE A 54 -1.04 -12.77 -1.99
C ILE A 54 0.31 -12.88 -2.68
N PRO A 55 0.46 -13.73 -3.72
CA PRO A 55 1.72 -13.84 -4.43
C PRO A 55 2.17 -12.49 -5.00
N GLU A 56 3.47 -12.22 -4.94
CA GLU A 56 4.08 -11.14 -5.72
C GLU A 56 4.17 -11.61 -7.18
N GLY A 57 3.19 -11.25 -8.01
CA GLY A 57 3.14 -11.68 -9.40
C GLY A 57 1.82 -11.35 -10.09
N THR A 58 1.76 -11.65 -11.39
CA THR A 58 0.55 -11.51 -12.21
C THR A 58 -0.48 -12.54 -11.76
N ASP A 59 -1.41 -12.12 -10.90
CA ASP A 59 -2.61 -12.89 -10.58
C ASP A 59 -3.37 -13.11 -11.89
N HIS A 60 -3.25 -14.33 -12.44
CA HIS A 60 -3.94 -14.77 -13.66
C HIS A 60 -5.48 -14.85 -13.49
N GLU A 61 -5.98 -14.47 -12.32
CA GLU A 61 -7.40 -14.53 -11.94
C GLU A 61 -8.10 -13.15 -11.95
N MET A 62 -7.42 -12.09 -12.41
CA MET A 62 -8.07 -10.79 -12.55
C MET A 62 -9.09 -10.80 -13.70
N ASP A 63 -10.30 -10.35 -13.42
CA ASP A 63 -11.38 -10.21 -14.39
C ASP A 63 -10.98 -9.29 -15.57
N SER A 64 -11.45 -9.63 -16.77
CA SER A 64 -11.09 -8.94 -18.02
C SER A 64 -11.54 -7.48 -18.01
N GLN A 65 -12.69 -7.18 -17.41
CA GLN A 65 -13.20 -5.82 -17.29
C GLN A 65 -12.26 -4.93 -16.48
N PHE A 66 -11.69 -5.48 -15.40
CA PHE A 66 -10.74 -4.76 -14.57
C PHE A 66 -9.41 -4.51 -15.30
N LEU A 67 -8.90 -5.51 -16.02
CA LEU A 67 -7.66 -5.34 -16.78
C LEU A 67 -7.82 -4.29 -17.89
N MET A 68 -8.97 -4.24 -18.56
CA MET A 68 -9.28 -3.18 -19.53
C MET A 68 -9.30 -1.80 -18.88
N GLU A 69 -9.92 -1.65 -17.71
CA GLU A 69 -9.92 -0.39 -16.95
C GLU A 69 -8.49 0.07 -16.60
N ILE A 70 -7.65 -0.86 -16.14
CA ILE A 70 -6.23 -0.56 -15.84
C ILE A 70 -5.47 -0.15 -17.10
N MET A 71 -5.71 -0.81 -18.23
CA MET A 71 -5.09 -0.45 -19.51
C MET A 71 -5.49 0.96 -19.95
N GLU A 72 -6.79 1.28 -19.91
CA GLU A 72 -7.32 2.59 -20.28
C GLU A 72 -6.73 3.71 -19.42
N ILE A 73 -6.61 3.49 -18.10
CA ILE A 73 -5.99 4.48 -17.20
C ILE A 73 -4.50 4.66 -17.52
N ASN A 74 -3.77 3.59 -17.81
CA ASN A 74 -2.36 3.68 -18.19
C ASN A 74 -2.17 4.41 -19.53
N GLU A 75 -3.05 4.20 -20.50
CA GLU A 75 -3.04 4.91 -21.79
C GLU A 75 -3.27 6.41 -21.59
N LYS A 76 -4.32 6.79 -20.85
CA LYS A 76 -4.57 8.19 -20.46
C LYS A 76 -3.38 8.79 -19.72
N LEU A 77 -2.75 8.03 -18.82
CA LEU A 77 -1.56 8.47 -18.10
C LEU A 77 -0.35 8.67 -19.02
N ALA A 78 -0.16 7.81 -20.02
CA ALA A 78 0.91 7.97 -21.00
C ALA A 78 0.71 9.24 -21.85
N GLU A 79 -0.51 9.47 -22.31
CA GLU A 79 -0.88 10.59 -23.17
C GLU A 79 -0.96 11.93 -22.42
N ALA A 80 -1.21 11.94 -21.12
CA ALA A 80 -1.31 13.15 -20.32
C ALA A 80 -0.02 14.01 -20.40
N GLN A 81 -0.14 15.20 -21.02
CA GLN A 81 0.93 16.20 -21.14
C GLN A 81 0.68 17.45 -20.29
N SER A 82 -0.58 17.72 -19.92
CA SER A 82 -0.94 18.88 -19.10
C SER A 82 -1.10 18.50 -17.63
N GLU A 83 -0.86 19.47 -16.75
CA GLU A 83 -1.11 19.32 -15.31
C GLU A 83 -2.60 19.04 -15.04
N THR A 84 -3.50 19.65 -15.81
CA THR A 84 -4.95 19.42 -15.70
C THR A 84 -5.32 17.96 -15.96
N ALA A 85 -4.83 17.36 -17.06
CA ALA A 85 -5.07 15.96 -17.39
C ALA A 85 -4.48 15.02 -16.32
N MET A 86 -3.30 15.37 -15.78
CA MET A 86 -2.69 14.60 -14.70
C MET A 86 -3.53 14.61 -13.42
N ASN A 87 -4.07 15.78 -13.07
CA ASN A 87 -4.92 15.96 -11.89
C ASN A 87 -6.28 15.23 -12.03
N GLU A 88 -6.84 15.16 -13.24
CA GLU A 88 -8.04 14.38 -13.52
C GLU A 88 -7.79 12.87 -13.32
N ILE A 89 -6.70 12.34 -13.88
CA ILE A 89 -6.32 10.93 -13.70
C ILE A 89 -6.07 10.62 -12.23
N GLU A 90 -5.34 11.48 -11.53
CA GLU A 90 -5.10 11.32 -10.09
C GLU A 90 -6.42 11.29 -9.30
N SER A 91 -7.38 12.15 -9.64
CA SER A 91 -8.69 12.19 -8.98
C SER A 91 -9.48 10.89 -9.21
N VAL A 92 -9.46 10.35 -10.43
CA VAL A 92 -10.08 9.06 -10.76
C VAL A 92 -9.45 7.93 -9.96
N VAL A 93 -8.11 7.85 -9.94
CA VAL A 93 -7.38 6.81 -9.22
C VAL A 93 -7.64 6.90 -7.71
N ARG A 94 -7.62 8.11 -7.13
CA ARG A 94 -7.94 8.32 -5.71
C ARG A 94 -9.37 7.91 -5.36
N ALA A 95 -10.34 8.20 -6.22
CA ALA A 95 -11.72 7.78 -6.01
C ALA A 95 -11.84 6.24 -5.99
N LYS A 96 -11.18 5.55 -6.93
CA LYS A 96 -11.13 4.08 -6.99
C LYS A 96 -10.43 3.47 -5.78
N GLN A 97 -9.33 4.06 -5.32
CA GLN A 97 -8.62 3.63 -4.11
C GLN A 97 -9.50 3.75 -2.86
N LYS A 98 -10.26 4.85 -2.75
CA LYS A 98 -11.21 5.04 -1.64
C LYS A 98 -12.32 3.99 -1.69
N GLU A 99 -12.92 3.77 -2.85
CA GLU A 99 -13.95 2.75 -3.03
C GLU A 99 -13.44 1.34 -2.67
N LEU A 100 -12.24 0.98 -3.13
CA LEU A 100 -11.59 -0.29 -2.79
C LEU A 100 -11.33 -0.40 -1.29
N THR A 101 -10.86 0.67 -0.65
CA THR A 101 -10.64 0.69 0.81
C THR A 101 -11.94 0.39 1.55
N ASP A 102 -13.04 1.03 1.18
CA ASP A 102 -14.35 0.82 1.81
C ASP A 102 -14.86 -0.62 1.58
N ASN A 103 -14.65 -1.17 0.38
CA ASN A 103 -14.99 -2.56 0.05
C ASN A 103 -14.15 -3.57 0.83
N VAL A 104 -12.84 -3.33 0.96
CA VAL A 104 -11.92 -4.17 1.75
C VAL A 104 -12.32 -4.16 3.21
N SER A 105 -12.65 -3.00 3.77
CA SER A 105 -13.17 -2.89 5.14
C SER A 105 -14.42 -3.75 5.34
N ARG A 106 -15.40 -3.67 4.43
CA ARG A 106 -16.61 -4.52 4.48
C ARG A 106 -16.32 -6.01 4.35
N ALA A 107 -15.32 -6.39 3.56
CA ALA A 107 -14.93 -7.79 3.42
C ALA A 107 -14.35 -8.33 4.73
N PHE A 108 -13.45 -7.57 5.37
CA PHE A 108 -12.91 -7.93 6.69
C PHE A 108 -13.98 -7.93 7.79
N GLU A 109 -14.94 -7.01 7.79
CA GLU A 109 -16.06 -7.00 8.75
C GLU A 109 -16.94 -8.25 8.68
N ARG A 110 -16.89 -8.98 7.55
CA ARG A 110 -17.67 -10.19 7.28
C ARG A 110 -16.82 -11.47 7.28
N ASP A 111 -15.54 -11.37 7.66
CA ASP A 111 -14.57 -12.46 7.57
C ASP A 111 -14.44 -13.07 6.15
N ASP A 112 -14.76 -12.30 5.11
CA ASP A 112 -14.66 -12.74 3.70
C ASP A 112 -13.25 -12.47 3.17
N PHE A 113 -12.31 -13.33 3.57
CA PHE A 113 -10.89 -13.16 3.27
C PHE A 113 -10.54 -13.38 1.78
N GLU A 114 -11.28 -14.23 1.08
CA GLU A 114 -11.10 -14.41 -0.37
C GLU A 114 -11.52 -13.14 -1.13
N LYS A 115 -12.63 -12.50 -0.72
CA LYS A 115 -13.01 -11.21 -1.30
C LYS A 115 -12.01 -10.11 -0.94
N ALA A 116 -11.54 -10.08 0.31
CA ALA A 116 -10.51 -9.14 0.72
C ALA A 116 -9.22 -9.30 -0.10
N LYS A 117 -8.81 -10.55 -0.37
CA LYS A 117 -7.67 -10.88 -1.25
C LYS A 117 -7.86 -10.33 -2.66
N GLU A 118 -9.00 -10.61 -3.30
CA GLU A 118 -9.32 -10.08 -4.63
C GLU A 118 -9.25 -8.55 -4.68
N LEU A 119 -9.86 -7.88 -3.69
CA LEU A 119 -9.91 -6.42 -3.61
C LEU A 119 -8.53 -5.80 -3.33
N LEU A 120 -7.72 -6.43 -2.47
CA LEU A 120 -6.34 -5.98 -2.18
C LEU A 120 -5.42 -6.17 -3.38
N THR A 121 -5.60 -7.24 -4.18
CA THR A 121 -4.89 -7.36 -5.45
C THR A 121 -5.26 -6.20 -6.38
N LYS A 122 -6.55 -5.87 -6.53
CA LYS A 122 -6.98 -4.71 -7.34
C LYS A 122 -6.38 -3.40 -6.83
N MET A 123 -6.35 -3.22 -5.51
CA MET A 123 -5.77 -2.04 -4.85
C MET A 123 -4.28 -1.89 -5.17
N ARG A 124 -3.52 -3.00 -5.27
CA ARG A 124 -2.11 -3.01 -5.69
C ARG A 124 -1.90 -2.43 -7.08
N TYR A 125 -2.76 -2.73 -8.06
CA TYR A 125 -2.67 -2.15 -9.40
C TYR A 125 -2.85 -0.63 -9.39
N PHE A 126 -3.85 -0.13 -8.67
CA PHE A 126 -4.05 1.32 -8.55
C PHE A 126 -2.90 1.99 -7.78
N SER A 127 -2.31 1.34 -6.78
CA SER A 127 -1.14 1.90 -6.06
C SER A 127 0.08 2.02 -6.98
N ASN A 128 0.27 1.06 -7.89
CA ASN A 128 1.31 1.16 -8.91
C ASN A 128 1.06 2.33 -9.88
N ILE A 129 -0.21 2.60 -10.23
CA ILE A 129 -0.57 3.77 -11.06
C ILE A 129 -0.32 5.08 -10.29
N GLU A 130 -0.70 5.16 -9.02
CA GLU A 130 -0.40 6.34 -8.18
C GLU A 130 1.10 6.64 -8.14
N GLU A 131 1.94 5.61 -8.03
CA GLU A 131 3.38 5.79 -8.02
C GLU A 131 3.90 6.30 -9.37
N LYS A 132 3.39 5.76 -10.49
CA LYS A 132 3.69 6.30 -11.83
C LYS A 132 3.27 7.76 -11.99
N ILE A 133 2.11 8.15 -11.46
CA ILE A 133 1.63 9.54 -11.46
C ILE A 133 2.60 10.44 -10.69
N LYS A 134 3.00 10.03 -9.48
CA LYS A 134 3.98 10.79 -8.67
C LYS A 134 5.28 10.97 -9.42
N LEU A 135 5.84 9.91 -9.99
CA LEU A 135 7.09 9.97 -10.75
C LEU A 135 6.98 10.91 -11.95
N LYS A 136 5.86 10.90 -12.67
CA LYS A 136 5.63 11.79 -13.83
C LYS A 136 5.41 13.26 -13.43
N LYS A 137 5.04 13.54 -12.18
CA LYS A 137 4.91 14.90 -11.63
C LYS A 137 6.22 15.49 -11.10
N ILE A 138 7.26 14.69 -10.89
CA ILE A 138 8.57 15.20 -10.49
C ILE A 138 9.16 15.94 -11.69
N PRO A 139 9.39 17.27 -11.60
CA PRO A 139 10.03 18.01 -12.68
C PRO A 139 11.44 17.46 -12.90
N LEU A 140 11.82 17.23 -14.16
CA LEU A 140 13.21 17.00 -14.57
C LEU A 140 14.06 18.25 -14.32
#